data_AF-A0A947RL79-F1
#
_entry.id   AF-A0A947RL79-F1
#
_cell.length_a   1.000
_cell.length_b   1.000
_cell.length_c   1.000
_cell.angle_alpha   90.00
_cell.angle_beta   90.00
_cell.angle_gamma   90.00
#
_symmetry.space_group_name_H-M   'P 1'
#
loop_
_entity.id
_entity.type
_entity.pdbx_description
1 polymer ?
#
loop_
_entity_poly.entity_id
_entity_poly.type
_entity_poly.pdbx_seq_one_letter_code
_entity_poly.pdbx_strand_id
1 'polypeptide(L)'
;MMFSKNRDEAMEQAKEKIQQEMERDRLRLDREREKLENERAQLEKLRDELDARADKLDELEDQLEDMEDELEDTEEELEDTESVKELLDVMSERIPVLMRGINDAVYTPESMANIATSLATYYRTLVDAGMDKNLAIDLTMIQATQMNSMVTGHGFRPPRPASPARSGRPAPAPRPMPSVQPRRTEEFDPHETEA
;
A
#
# COMPACT_ATOMS: atom_id res chain seq x y z
N MET A 1 26.06 -22.56 -68.47
CA MET A 1 24.91 -21.62 -68.54
C MET A 1 23.73 -22.00 -67.65
N MET A 2 23.48 -23.27 -67.29
CA MET A 2 22.34 -23.63 -66.42
C MET A 2 22.54 -23.27 -64.93
N PHE A 3 23.77 -23.38 -64.41
CA PHE A 3 24.07 -23.09 -62.99
C PHE A 3 23.96 -21.60 -62.60
N SER A 4 24.15 -20.67 -63.54
CA SER A 4 24.01 -19.24 -63.26
C SER A 4 22.54 -18.84 -63.13
N LYS A 5 21.65 -19.41 -63.96
CA LYS A 5 20.20 -19.15 -63.90
C LYS A 5 19.58 -19.59 -62.58
N ASN A 6 19.93 -20.78 -62.09
CA ASN A 6 19.44 -21.26 -60.78
C ASN A 6 19.90 -20.38 -59.61
N ARG A 7 21.09 -19.76 -59.69
CA ARG A 7 21.58 -18.88 -58.63
C ARG A 7 20.85 -17.55 -58.61
N ASP A 8 20.57 -17.00 -59.79
CA ASP A 8 19.85 -15.73 -59.91
C ASP A 8 18.38 -15.88 -59.49
N GLU A 9 17.72 -17.00 -59.83
CA GLU A 9 16.38 -17.34 -59.35
C GLU A 9 16.33 -17.52 -57.82
N ALA A 10 17.33 -18.18 -57.23
CA ALA A 10 17.41 -18.33 -55.77
C ALA A 10 17.63 -17.00 -55.04
N MET A 11 18.42 -16.10 -55.64
CA MET A 11 18.61 -14.74 -55.11
C MET A 11 17.33 -13.89 -55.21
N GLU A 12 16.57 -14.04 -56.29
CA GLU A 12 15.28 -13.34 -56.46
C GLU A 12 14.26 -13.82 -55.42
N GLN A 13 14.14 -15.15 -55.23
CA GLN A 13 13.29 -15.74 -54.18
C GLN A 13 13.70 -15.31 -52.78
N ALA A 14 15.01 -15.19 -52.51
CA ALA A 14 15.50 -14.71 -51.23
C ALA A 14 15.13 -13.24 -50.99
N LYS A 15 15.25 -12.37 -52.00
CA LYS A 15 14.82 -10.96 -51.91
C LYS A 15 13.31 -10.85 -51.66
N GLU A 16 12.50 -11.60 -52.40
CA GLU A 16 11.04 -11.61 -52.22
C GLU A 16 10.65 -12.07 -50.81
N LYS A 17 11.30 -13.11 -50.30
CA LYS A 17 11.05 -13.60 -48.94
C LYS A 17 11.41 -12.56 -47.89
N ILE A 18 12.56 -11.91 -48.04
CA ILE A 18 12.99 -10.81 -47.15
C ILE A 18 12.01 -9.64 -47.23
N GLN A 19 11.53 -9.29 -48.43
CA GLN A 19 10.53 -8.23 -48.60
C GLN A 19 9.20 -8.58 -47.94
N GLN A 20 8.71 -9.81 -48.11
CA GLN A 20 7.50 -10.29 -47.45
C GLN A 20 7.64 -10.30 -45.92
N GLU A 21 8.80 -10.69 -45.41
CA GLU A 21 9.08 -10.68 -43.97
C GLU A 21 9.11 -9.25 -43.42
N MET A 22 9.81 -8.33 -44.10
CA MET A 22 9.80 -6.90 -43.74
C MET A 22 8.39 -6.29 -43.78
N GLU A 23 7.57 -6.67 -44.76
CA GLU A 23 6.19 -6.18 -44.87
C GLU A 23 5.31 -6.70 -43.73
N ARG A 24 5.47 -7.97 -43.35
CA ARG A 24 4.79 -8.54 -42.16
C ARG A 24 5.22 -7.85 -40.88
N ASP A 25 6.51 -7.58 -40.72
CA ASP A 25 7.04 -6.90 -39.54
C ASP A 25 6.55 -5.45 -39.47
N ARG A 26 6.47 -4.74 -40.60
CA ARG A 26 5.85 -3.42 -40.66
C ARG A 26 4.40 -3.44 -40.18
N LEU A 27 3.60 -4.36 -40.72
CA LEU A 27 2.20 -4.50 -40.32
C LEU A 27 2.04 -4.90 -38.84
N ARG A 28 2.99 -5.67 -38.28
CA ARG A 28 2.97 -6.01 -36.86
C ARG A 28 3.28 -4.79 -36.00
N LEU A 29 4.32 -4.03 -36.37
CA LEU A 29 4.72 -2.80 -35.69
C LEU A 29 3.61 -1.75 -35.73
N ASP A 30 2.89 -1.62 -36.85
CA ASP A 30 1.79 -0.66 -36.96
C ASP A 30 0.65 -1.00 -36.00
N ARG A 31 0.29 -2.29 -35.87
CA ARG A 31 -0.71 -2.73 -34.89
C ARG A 31 -0.24 -2.54 -33.45
N GLU A 32 1.03 -2.82 -33.16
CA GLU A 32 1.61 -2.60 -31.82
C GLU A 32 1.62 -1.10 -31.48
N ARG A 33 1.93 -0.23 -32.44
CA ARG A 33 1.86 1.23 -32.28
C ARG A 33 0.46 1.70 -31.97
N GLU A 34 -0.54 1.25 -32.71
CA GLU A 34 -1.95 1.60 -32.45
C GLU A 34 -2.40 1.13 -31.06
N LYS A 35 -2.00 -0.08 -30.64
CA LYS A 35 -2.30 -0.57 -29.29
C LYS A 35 -1.64 0.30 -28.21
N LEU A 36 -0.37 0.67 -28.40
CA LEU A 36 0.36 1.54 -27.48
C LEU A 36 -0.23 2.94 -27.42
N GLU A 37 -0.72 3.47 -28.54
CA GLU A 37 -1.40 4.77 -28.58
C GLU A 37 -2.70 4.73 -27.78
N ASN A 38 -3.49 3.67 -27.94
CA ASN A 38 -4.71 3.47 -27.16
C ASN A 38 -4.43 3.32 -25.66
N GLU A 39 -3.40 2.54 -25.29
CA GLU A 39 -2.97 2.40 -23.88
C GLU A 39 -2.47 3.73 -23.32
N ARG A 40 -1.71 4.51 -24.10
CA ARG A 40 -1.26 5.85 -23.70
C ARG A 40 -2.42 6.80 -23.46
N ALA A 41 -3.43 6.80 -24.32
CA ALA A 41 -4.63 7.62 -24.15
C ALA A 41 -5.40 7.25 -22.87
N GLN A 42 -5.48 5.95 -22.54
CA GLN A 42 -6.08 5.49 -21.28
C GLN A 42 -5.27 5.94 -20.06
N LEU A 43 -3.94 5.84 -20.13
CA LEU A 43 -3.06 6.29 -19.05
C LEU A 43 -3.11 7.81 -18.85
N GLU A 44 -3.21 8.58 -19.93
CA GLU A 44 -3.39 10.03 -19.88
C GLU A 44 -4.70 10.39 -19.17
N LYS A 45 -5.80 9.74 -19.56
CA LYS A 45 -7.10 9.93 -18.89
C LYS A 45 -7.04 9.61 -17.39
N LEU A 46 -6.40 8.50 -17.01
CA LEU A 46 -6.26 8.12 -15.59
C LEU A 46 -5.39 9.11 -14.82
N ARG A 47 -4.36 9.67 -15.47
CA ARG A 47 -3.52 10.70 -14.88
C ARG A 47 -4.33 11.96 -14.61
N ASP A 48 -5.13 12.43 -15.58
CA ASP A 48 -5.98 13.60 -15.40
C ASP A 48 -7.01 13.38 -14.27
N GLU A 49 -7.58 12.18 -14.17
CA GLU A 49 -8.47 11.81 -13.06
C GLU A 49 -7.77 11.80 -11.70
N LEU A 50 -6.48 11.44 -11.66
CA LEU A 50 -5.68 11.44 -10.44
C LEU A 50 -5.29 12.86 -10.03
N ASP A 51 -4.89 13.70 -10.98
CA ASP A 51 -4.59 15.12 -10.75
C ASP A 51 -5.85 15.82 -10.21
N ALA A 52 -7.02 15.61 -10.82
CA ALA A 52 -8.28 16.17 -10.32
C ALA A 52 -8.72 15.64 -8.94
N ARG A 53 -8.26 14.46 -8.52
CA ARG A 53 -8.48 13.95 -7.16
C ARG A 53 -7.50 14.54 -6.16
N ALA A 54 -6.26 14.78 -6.57
CA ALA A 54 -5.27 15.46 -5.75
C ALA A 54 -5.76 16.87 -5.40
N ASP A 55 -6.23 17.65 -6.40
CA ASP A 55 -6.80 18.98 -6.18
C ASP A 55 -7.97 18.96 -5.17
N LYS A 56 -8.78 17.90 -5.16
CA LYS A 56 -9.88 17.73 -4.19
C LYS A 56 -9.39 17.38 -2.78
N LEU A 57 -8.27 16.65 -2.68
CA LEU A 57 -7.69 16.34 -1.38
C LEU A 57 -7.07 17.60 -0.77
N ASP A 58 -6.41 18.42 -1.58
CA ASP A 58 -5.87 19.72 -1.14
C ASP A 58 -7.00 20.62 -0.61
N GLU A 59 -8.13 20.73 -1.33
CA GLU A 59 -9.31 21.46 -0.85
C GLU A 59 -9.89 20.90 0.47
N LEU A 60 -9.87 19.57 0.64
CA LEU A 60 -10.33 18.95 1.88
C LEU A 60 -9.33 19.14 3.03
N GLU A 61 -8.05 19.27 2.72
CA GLU A 61 -6.99 19.60 3.68
C GLU A 61 -7.18 21.03 4.19
N ASP A 62 -7.39 22.00 3.30
CA ASP A 62 -7.72 23.38 3.67
C ASP A 62 -8.98 23.44 4.58
N GLN A 63 -10.03 22.67 4.25
CA GLN A 63 -11.25 22.58 5.08
C GLN A 63 -11.00 21.94 6.45
N LEU A 64 -10.01 21.05 6.57
CA LEU A 64 -9.62 20.46 7.85
C LEU A 64 -8.82 21.45 8.70
N GLU A 65 -7.92 22.22 8.08
CA GLU A 65 -7.17 23.29 8.74
C GLU A 65 -8.12 24.35 9.31
N ASP A 66 -9.08 24.83 8.51
CA ASP A 66 -10.12 25.79 8.96
C ASP A 66 -10.92 25.26 10.16
N MET A 67 -11.19 23.95 10.20
CA MET A 67 -11.88 23.35 11.35
C MET A 67 -10.96 23.18 12.55
N GLU A 68 -9.68 22.86 12.35
CA GLU A 68 -8.72 22.73 13.45
C GLU A 68 -8.58 24.08 14.17
N ASP A 69 -8.51 25.17 13.42
CA ASP A 69 -8.54 26.53 13.96
C ASP A 69 -9.84 26.83 14.72
N GLU A 70 -11.02 26.51 14.15
CA GLU A 70 -12.32 26.66 14.85
C GLU A 70 -12.39 25.81 16.13
N LEU A 71 -11.81 24.61 16.13
CA LEU A 71 -11.74 23.72 17.29
C LEU A 71 -10.79 24.29 18.36
N GLU A 72 -9.66 24.87 17.98
CA GLU A 72 -8.72 25.49 18.91
C GLU A 72 -9.34 26.73 19.59
N ASP A 73 -10.00 27.59 18.81
CA ASP A 73 -10.73 28.76 19.33
C ASP A 73 -11.85 28.35 20.30
N THR A 74 -12.61 27.30 19.96
CA THR A 74 -13.67 26.80 20.84
C THR A 74 -13.12 26.05 22.05
N GLU A 75 -11.98 25.37 21.96
CA GLU A 75 -11.29 24.76 23.11
C GLU A 75 -10.79 25.80 24.10
N GLU A 76 -10.35 26.98 23.63
CA GLU A 76 -10.04 28.11 24.51
C GLU A 76 -11.30 28.71 25.17
N GLU A 77 -12.47 28.68 24.51
CA GLU A 77 -13.77 29.10 25.07
C GLU A 77 -14.49 28.03 25.92
N LEU A 78 -13.97 26.80 25.97
CA LEU A 78 -14.59 25.64 26.62
C LEU A 78 -14.48 25.61 28.16
N GLU A 79 -14.07 26.71 28.80
CA GLU A 79 -14.21 26.87 30.25
C GLU A 79 -15.69 26.90 30.72
N ASP A 80 -16.66 27.03 29.80
CA ASP A 80 -18.11 27.05 30.07
C ASP A 80 -18.91 25.94 29.32
N THR A 81 -19.94 25.40 29.97
CA THR A 81 -20.78 24.29 29.46
C THR A 81 -21.62 24.61 28.21
N GLU A 82 -21.73 25.89 27.85
CA GLU A 82 -22.50 26.35 26.69
C GLU A 82 -21.68 26.19 25.40
N SER A 83 -20.35 26.37 25.48
CA SER A 83 -19.39 26.21 24.38
C SER A 83 -19.25 24.75 23.91
N VAL A 84 -19.46 23.76 24.80
CA VAL A 84 -19.49 22.31 24.45
C VAL A 84 -20.60 21.99 23.46
N LYS A 85 -21.73 22.70 23.56
CA LYS A 85 -22.89 22.46 22.71
C LYS A 85 -22.70 23.06 21.32
N GLU A 86 -22.10 24.24 21.23
CA GLU A 86 -21.75 24.86 19.95
C GLU A 86 -20.69 24.06 19.21
N LEU A 87 -19.67 23.57 19.92
CA LEU A 87 -18.67 22.66 19.36
C LEU A 87 -19.29 21.39 18.76
N LEU A 88 -20.18 20.74 19.51
CA LEU A 88 -20.87 19.53 19.05
C LEU A 88 -21.79 19.80 17.85
N ASP A 89 -22.42 20.97 17.78
CA ASP A 89 -23.27 21.35 16.66
C ASP A 89 -22.43 21.61 15.39
N VAL A 90 -21.29 22.32 15.49
CA VAL A 90 -20.36 22.54 14.37
C VAL A 90 -19.77 21.23 13.85
N MET A 91 -19.30 20.37 14.76
CA MET A 91 -18.80 19.03 14.42
C MET A 91 -19.87 18.16 13.77
N SER A 92 -21.12 18.22 14.25
CA SER A 92 -22.24 17.44 13.70
C SER A 92 -22.62 17.87 12.28
N GLU A 93 -22.39 19.12 11.89
CA GLU A 93 -22.73 19.62 10.56
C GLU A 93 -21.61 19.32 9.54
N ARG A 94 -20.34 19.46 9.95
CA ARG A 94 -19.19 19.39 9.02
C ARG A 94 -18.56 18.00 8.87
N ILE A 95 -18.53 17.17 9.93
CA ILE A 95 -18.00 15.79 9.85
C ILE A 95 -18.68 14.96 8.73
N PRO A 96 -20.03 14.99 8.56
CA PRO A 96 -20.69 14.25 7.49
C PRO A 96 -20.39 14.76 6.07
N VAL A 97 -19.93 16.01 5.92
CA VAL A 97 -19.57 16.62 4.64
C VAL A 97 -18.16 16.18 4.24
N LEU A 98 -17.21 16.24 5.17
CA LEU A 98 -15.84 15.75 4.95
C LEU A 98 -15.79 14.25 4.70
N MET A 99 -16.57 13.48 5.46
CA MET A 99 -16.72 12.04 5.21
C MET A 99 -17.26 11.74 3.81
N ARG A 100 -18.11 12.60 3.24
CA ARG A 100 -18.56 12.47 1.85
C ARG A 100 -17.47 12.86 0.86
N GLY A 101 -16.74 13.95 1.11
CA GLY A 101 -15.62 14.39 0.28
C GLY A 101 -14.50 13.36 0.20
N ILE A 102 -14.08 12.81 1.33
CA ILE A 102 -13.06 11.75 1.41
C ILE A 102 -13.56 10.47 0.74
N ASN A 103 -14.83 10.10 0.94
CA ASN A 103 -15.41 8.95 0.23
C ASN A 103 -15.41 9.16 -1.28
N ASP A 104 -15.79 10.33 -1.79
CA ASP A 104 -15.82 10.58 -3.23
C ASP A 104 -14.40 10.70 -3.84
N ALA A 105 -13.42 11.20 -3.08
CA ALA A 105 -12.03 11.32 -3.51
C ALA A 105 -11.26 9.99 -3.47
N VAL A 106 -11.54 9.13 -2.48
CA VAL A 106 -10.76 7.91 -2.21
C VAL A 106 -11.50 6.64 -2.62
N TYR A 107 -12.84 6.63 -2.56
CA TYR A 107 -13.67 5.43 -2.76
C TYR A 107 -14.65 5.56 -3.93
N THR A 108 -14.47 4.78 -5.00
CA THR A 108 -15.47 4.71 -6.07
C THR A 108 -16.76 4.03 -5.58
N PRO A 109 -17.96 4.41 -6.11
CA PRO A 109 -19.23 3.76 -5.74
C PRO A 109 -19.24 2.24 -5.95
N GLU A 110 -18.50 1.76 -6.96
CA GLU A 110 -18.35 0.34 -7.26
C GLU A 110 -17.49 -0.39 -6.21
N SER A 111 -16.38 0.21 -5.76
CA SER A 111 -15.58 -0.35 -4.65
C SER A 111 -16.39 -0.40 -3.36
N MET A 112 -17.16 0.64 -3.06
CA MET A 112 -18.02 0.68 -1.87
C MET A 112 -19.12 -0.37 -1.89
N ALA A 113 -19.76 -0.61 -3.04
CA ALA A 113 -20.75 -1.67 -3.19
C ALA A 113 -20.15 -3.05 -2.91
N ASN A 114 -18.92 -3.31 -3.38
CA ASN A 114 -18.20 -4.56 -3.14
C ASN A 114 -17.79 -4.71 -1.67
N ILE A 115 -17.29 -3.65 -1.03
CA ILE A 115 -16.92 -3.64 0.39
C ILE A 115 -18.17 -3.86 1.26
N ALA A 116 -19.25 -3.13 1.00
CA ALA A 116 -20.51 -3.26 1.74
C ALA A 116 -21.10 -4.66 1.62
N THR A 117 -21.07 -5.26 0.42
CA THR A 117 -21.53 -6.64 0.19
C THR A 117 -20.67 -7.65 0.95
N SER A 118 -19.34 -7.45 0.98
CA SER A 118 -18.40 -8.28 1.73
C SER A 118 -18.64 -8.19 3.24
N LEU A 119 -18.82 -6.98 3.78
CA LEU A 119 -19.10 -6.75 5.21
C LEU A 119 -20.47 -7.31 5.61
N ALA A 120 -21.50 -7.15 4.78
CA ALA A 120 -22.82 -7.73 5.03
C ALA A 120 -22.78 -9.26 5.05
N THR A 121 -21.99 -9.86 4.15
CA THR A 121 -21.79 -11.31 4.11
C THR A 121 -21.03 -11.78 5.34
N TYR A 122 -19.94 -11.09 5.70
CA TYR A 122 -19.14 -11.39 6.89
C TYR A 122 -19.98 -11.31 8.18
N TYR A 123 -20.70 -10.21 8.40
CA TYR A 123 -21.61 -10.06 9.53
C TYR A 123 -22.65 -11.18 9.59
N ARG A 124 -23.27 -11.50 8.45
CA ARG A 124 -24.26 -12.59 8.36
C ARG A 124 -23.66 -13.93 8.75
N THR A 125 -22.44 -14.25 8.29
CA THR A 125 -21.76 -15.49 8.69
C THR A 125 -21.43 -15.56 10.18
N LEU A 126 -21.10 -14.43 10.81
CA LEU A 126 -20.82 -14.38 12.25
C LEU A 126 -22.10 -14.62 13.06
N VAL A 127 -23.20 -13.97 12.68
CA VAL A 127 -24.51 -14.15 13.34
C VAL A 127 -25.05 -15.56 13.11
N ASP A 128 -24.94 -16.10 11.90
CA ASP A 128 -25.38 -17.47 11.56
C ASP A 128 -24.54 -18.54 12.29
N ALA A 129 -23.27 -18.24 12.62
CA ALA A 129 -22.42 -19.06 13.48
C ALA A 129 -22.78 -18.98 14.97
N GLY A 130 -23.82 -18.21 15.33
CA GLY A 130 -24.29 -18.06 16.71
C GLY A 130 -23.49 -17.05 17.53
N MET A 131 -22.70 -16.18 16.89
CA MET A 131 -21.98 -15.11 17.56
C MET A 131 -22.94 -14.02 18.05
N ASP A 132 -22.64 -13.44 19.21
CA ASP A 132 -23.40 -12.30 19.71
C ASP A 132 -23.38 -11.14 18.71
N LYS A 133 -24.52 -10.48 18.54
CA LYS A 133 -24.69 -9.45 17.51
C LYS A 133 -23.77 -8.25 17.72
N ASN A 134 -23.50 -7.87 18.96
CA ASN A 134 -22.62 -6.73 19.25
C ASN A 134 -21.17 -7.10 18.95
N LEU A 135 -20.75 -8.31 19.36
CA LEU A 135 -19.42 -8.81 19.04
C LEU A 135 -19.21 -8.99 17.52
N ALA A 136 -20.25 -9.41 16.80
CA ALA A 136 -20.21 -9.53 15.35
C ALA A 136 -20.10 -8.16 14.65
N ILE A 137 -20.75 -7.12 15.19
CA ILE A 137 -20.62 -5.74 14.69
C ILE A 137 -19.18 -5.26 14.89
N ASP A 138 -18.61 -5.44 16.08
CA ASP A 138 -17.24 -5.01 16.40
C ASP A 138 -16.20 -5.66 15.47
N LEU A 139 -16.32 -6.97 15.24
CA LEU A 139 -15.44 -7.69 14.32
C LEU A 139 -15.63 -7.26 12.86
N THR A 140 -16.86 -6.95 12.46
CA THR A 140 -17.16 -6.44 11.13
C THR A 140 -16.56 -5.05 10.92
N MET A 141 -16.57 -4.19 11.95
CA MET A 141 -15.90 -2.89 11.93
C MET A 141 -14.39 -3.03 11.81
N ILE A 142 -13.77 -3.96 12.55
CA ILE A 142 -12.33 -4.25 12.42
C ILE A 142 -11.99 -4.70 10.99
N GLN A 143 -12.81 -5.59 10.43
CA GLN A 143 -12.65 -6.07 9.06
C GLN A 143 -12.83 -4.94 8.03
N ALA A 144 -13.77 -4.01 8.27
CA ALA A 144 -13.97 -2.84 7.42
C ALA A 144 -12.71 -1.96 7.38
N THR A 145 -12.12 -1.66 8.53
CA THR A 145 -10.87 -0.90 8.64
C THR A 145 -9.71 -1.61 7.92
N GLN A 146 -9.64 -2.94 8.03
CA GLN A 146 -8.64 -3.74 7.33
C GLN A 146 -8.83 -3.69 5.81
N MET A 147 -10.06 -3.83 5.32
CA MET A 147 -10.36 -3.72 3.88
C MET A 147 -10.12 -2.29 3.37
N ASN A 148 -10.39 -1.27 4.19
CA ASN A 148 -10.12 0.12 3.89
C ASN A 148 -8.62 0.33 3.63
N SER A 149 -7.76 -0.17 4.53
CA SER A 149 -6.29 -0.08 4.39
C SER A 149 -5.71 -0.80 3.16
N MET A 150 -6.38 -1.85 2.68
CA MET A 150 -5.97 -2.56 1.45
C MET A 150 -6.31 -1.77 0.19
N VAL A 151 -7.41 -1.00 0.21
CA VAL A 151 -7.90 -0.23 -0.93
C VAL A 151 -7.24 1.14 -1.02
N THR A 152 -6.94 1.80 0.11
CA THR A 152 -6.27 3.11 0.15
C THR A 152 -4.74 3.05 -0.02
N GLY A 153 -4.17 1.88 -0.29
CA GLY A 153 -2.73 1.72 -0.53
C GLY A 153 -1.82 2.02 0.67
N HIS A 154 -2.39 2.33 1.84
CA HIS A 154 -1.66 2.44 3.11
C HIS A 154 -1.41 1.04 3.67
N GLY A 155 -0.67 0.25 2.89
CA GLY A 155 -0.29 -1.10 3.24
C GLY A 155 0.58 -1.11 4.48
N PHE A 156 0.20 -1.92 5.46
CA PHE A 156 1.10 -2.52 6.42
C PHE A 156 2.42 -2.84 5.72
N ARG A 157 3.50 -2.12 6.05
CA ARG A 157 4.84 -2.46 5.56
C ARG A 157 5.11 -3.86 6.12
N PRO A 158 5.17 -4.93 5.31
CA PRO A 158 5.59 -6.21 5.84
C PRO A 158 6.96 -6.01 6.49
N PRO A 159 7.25 -6.65 7.64
CA PRO A 159 8.59 -6.58 8.22
C PRO A 159 9.57 -6.95 7.12
N ARG A 160 10.51 -6.04 6.83
CA ARG A 160 11.52 -6.26 5.80
C ARG A 160 12.10 -7.66 6.01
N PRO A 161 12.08 -8.56 5.00
CA PRO A 161 12.80 -9.81 5.14
C PRO A 161 14.23 -9.45 5.52
N ALA A 162 14.72 -10.03 6.61
CA ALA A 162 16.08 -9.78 7.08
C ALA A 162 17.02 -9.93 5.88
N SER A 163 17.72 -8.84 5.54
CA SER A 163 18.69 -8.86 4.44
C SER A 163 19.56 -10.11 4.60
N PRO A 164 19.72 -10.95 3.56
CA PRO A 164 20.62 -12.08 3.66
C PRO A 164 21.98 -11.54 4.09
N ALA A 165 22.48 -12.09 5.21
CA ALA A 165 23.73 -11.70 5.79
C ALA A 165 24.77 -11.61 4.68
N ARG A 166 25.35 -10.41 4.51
CA ARG A 166 26.39 -10.13 3.53
C ARG A 166 27.61 -10.99 3.88
N SER A 167 27.63 -12.22 3.37
CA SER A 167 28.76 -13.14 3.45
C SER A 167 29.88 -12.57 2.60
N GLY A 168 30.74 -11.76 3.21
CA GLY A 168 31.85 -11.17 2.48
C GLY A 168 32.71 -10.14 3.20
N ARG A 169 32.50 -9.89 4.50
CA ARG A 169 33.49 -9.16 5.29
C ARG A 169 34.20 -10.13 6.24
N PRO A 170 35.53 -10.33 6.10
CA PRO A 170 36.27 -11.09 7.11
C PRO A 170 36.20 -10.36 8.44
N ALA A 171 36.00 -11.14 9.51
CA ALA A 171 35.91 -10.64 10.88
C ALA A 171 37.20 -9.89 11.27
N PRO A 172 37.12 -8.75 11.98
CA PRO A 172 38.30 -8.11 12.55
C PRO A 172 38.92 -9.04 13.60
N ALA A 173 40.26 -9.17 13.57
CA ALA A 173 41.01 -10.07 14.44
C ALA A 173 40.74 -9.78 15.94
N PRO A 174 40.62 -10.81 16.78
CA PRO A 174 40.40 -10.65 18.21
C PRO A 174 41.63 -10.01 18.88
N ARG A 175 41.40 -8.99 19.71
CA ARG A 175 42.46 -8.39 20.54
C ARG A 175 42.91 -9.40 21.60
N PRO A 176 44.22 -9.52 21.89
CA PRO A 176 44.69 -10.42 22.93
C PRO A 176 44.26 -9.90 24.32
N MET A 177 43.62 -10.78 25.09
CA MET A 177 43.23 -10.52 26.48
C MET A 177 44.44 -10.67 27.42
N PRO A 178 44.54 -9.86 28.48
CA PRO A 178 45.62 -9.98 29.46
C PRO A 178 45.48 -11.26 30.30
N SER A 179 46.60 -11.96 30.48
CA SER A 179 46.71 -13.21 31.23
C SER A 179 46.33 -13.02 32.71
N VAL A 180 45.17 -13.55 33.10
CA VAL A 180 44.76 -13.67 34.51
C VAL A 180 45.43 -14.91 35.10
N GLN A 181 46.35 -14.71 36.05
CA GLN A 181 46.94 -15.81 36.83
C GLN A 181 45.88 -16.40 37.78
N PRO A 182 45.80 -17.74 37.94
CA PRO A 182 44.83 -18.35 38.83
C PRO A 182 45.21 -18.10 40.29
N ARG A 183 44.28 -17.55 41.07
CA ARG A 183 44.38 -17.49 42.53
C ARG A 183 44.31 -18.91 43.10
N ARG A 184 45.28 -19.24 43.96
CA ARG A 184 45.33 -20.45 44.79
C ARG A 184 44.00 -20.63 45.51
N THR A 185 43.45 -21.83 45.42
CA THR A 185 42.36 -22.35 46.23
C THR A 185 42.78 -22.34 47.71
N GLU A 186 42.12 -21.51 48.53
CA GLU A 186 42.15 -21.70 49.98
C GLU A 186 41.18 -22.83 50.33
N GLU A 187 41.70 -23.77 51.11
CA GLU A 187 41.05 -24.96 51.62
C GLU A 187 39.83 -24.59 52.49
N PHE A 188 38.70 -25.24 52.20
CA PHE A 188 37.50 -25.15 53.00
C PHE A 188 37.54 -26.26 54.05
N ASP A 189 37.82 -25.90 55.31
CA ASP A 189 37.88 -26.81 56.45
C ASP A 189 36.46 -26.96 57.05
N PRO A 190 35.86 -28.16 57.11
CA PRO A 190 34.45 -28.30 57.47
C PRO A 190 34.28 -28.86 58.89
N HIS A 191 34.54 -28.05 59.93
CA HIS A 191 34.10 -28.36 61.29
C HIS A 191 33.97 -27.08 62.13
N GLU A 192 32.73 -26.66 62.40
CA GLU A 192 32.22 -26.07 63.66
C GLU A 192 30.77 -25.58 63.40
N THR A 193 29.73 -26.40 63.56
CA THR A 193 28.89 -26.63 64.76
C THR A 193 28.42 -25.39 65.54
N GLU A 194 27.09 -25.24 65.54
CA GLU A 194 26.20 -24.83 66.65
C GLU A 194 26.47 -23.50 67.40
N ALA A 195 25.59 -22.51 67.18
CA ALA A 195 24.67 -21.94 68.19
C ALA A 195 23.93 -20.73 67.62
#